data_AF-A0A1J6JAD1-F1
#
_entry.id   AF-A0A1J6JAD1-F1
#
_cell.length_a   1.000
_cell.length_b   1.000
_cell.length_c   1.000
_cell.angle_alpha   90.00
_cell.angle_beta   90.00
_cell.angle_gamma   90.00
#
_symmetry.space_group_name_H-M   'P 1'
#
loop_
_entity.id
_entity.type
_entity.pdbx_description
1 polymer ?
#
loop_
_entity_poly.entity_id
_entity_poly.type
_entity_poly.pdbx_seq_one_letter_code
_entity_poly.pdbx_strand_id
1 'polypeptide(L)'
;LIVKSKPLRDVLKVVPEGVDKSDWEWLVKEHFLSEKFKERSMRNSVNRSKLIMPHRTGSKPIREIIYELVSKLCYYIEKPPLYMATIFFETHKKDDKLLEPETYEKYAEIQELIQSEPSLTNIEVVERCFGPQCKSNVVGFGGGITAKELKGGNSSKVALLDELNATRKENLSLKIRLDNLENTVAQLARTYSGQPSSTPSSTEPDTCI
;
A
#
# COMPACT_ATOMS: atom_id res chain seq x y z
N LEU A 1 16.11 1.52 -29.27
CA LEU A 1 16.63 0.66 -30.35
C LEU A 1 17.12 1.56 -31.48
N ILE A 2 18.43 1.65 -31.64
CA ILE A 2 19.15 2.51 -32.60
C ILE A 2 18.70 2.28 -34.06
N VAL A 3 18.06 1.14 -34.33
CA VAL A 3 17.58 0.71 -35.65
C VAL A 3 16.28 1.40 -36.09
N LYS A 4 15.48 1.98 -35.17
CA LYS A 4 14.13 2.49 -35.53
C LYS A 4 14.13 3.81 -36.31
N SER A 5 15.22 4.58 -36.31
CA SER A 5 15.24 5.94 -36.85
C SER A 5 16.36 6.23 -37.87
N LYS A 6 17.25 5.28 -38.14
CA LYS A 6 18.35 5.45 -39.09
C LYS A 6 18.15 4.54 -40.31
N PRO A 7 18.47 5.01 -41.53
CA PRO A 7 18.41 4.16 -42.70
C PRO A 7 19.42 3.02 -42.56
N LEU A 8 19.12 1.85 -43.13
CA LEU A 8 19.89 0.60 -42.98
C LEU A 8 21.40 0.79 -43.18
N ARG A 9 21.77 1.58 -44.19
CA ARG A 9 23.16 1.94 -44.53
C ARG A 9 23.92 2.63 -43.40
N ASP A 10 23.23 3.34 -42.52
CA ASP A 10 23.81 4.04 -41.38
C ASP A 10 23.87 3.15 -40.14
N VAL A 11 23.00 2.14 -40.03
CA VAL A 11 23.02 1.14 -38.94
C VAL A 11 24.19 0.17 -39.11
N LEU A 12 24.49 -0.25 -40.34
CA LEU A 12 25.63 -1.14 -40.63
C LEU A 12 27.00 -0.49 -40.37
N LYS A 13 27.07 0.85 -40.35
CA LYS A 13 28.31 1.59 -40.05
C LYS A 13 28.61 1.71 -38.56
N VAL A 14 27.62 1.49 -37.70
CA VAL A 14 27.76 1.65 -36.24
C VAL A 14 27.85 0.27 -35.60
N VAL A 15 29.01 -0.37 -35.77
CA VAL A 15 29.32 -1.65 -35.11
C VAL A 15 29.66 -1.36 -33.64
N PRO A 16 28.97 -2.00 -32.67
CA PRO A 16 29.31 -1.83 -31.26
C PRO A 16 30.73 -2.34 -30.94
N GLU A 17 31.38 -1.70 -29.97
CA GLU A 17 32.70 -2.12 -29.50
C GLU A 17 32.66 -3.57 -28.97
N GLY A 18 33.61 -4.40 -29.41
CA GLY A 18 33.68 -5.82 -29.07
C GLY A 18 32.76 -6.75 -29.87
N VAL A 19 32.00 -6.25 -30.85
CA VAL A 19 31.17 -7.07 -31.74
C VAL A 19 31.87 -7.26 -33.09
N ASP A 20 31.95 -8.50 -33.58
CA ASP A 20 32.48 -8.77 -34.91
C ASP A 20 31.59 -8.12 -35.99
N LYS A 21 32.24 -7.59 -37.03
CA LYS A 21 31.53 -6.89 -38.09
C LYS A 21 30.59 -7.82 -38.85
N SER A 22 30.99 -9.05 -39.11
CA SER A 22 30.19 -10.03 -39.84
C SER A 22 28.97 -10.45 -39.03
N ASP A 23 29.15 -10.68 -37.73
CA ASP A 23 28.06 -10.98 -36.80
C ASP A 23 27.06 -9.82 -36.70
N TRP A 24 27.55 -8.57 -36.65
CA TRP A 24 26.69 -7.39 -36.66
C TRP A 24 25.90 -7.28 -37.97
N GLU A 25 26.56 -7.47 -39.11
CA GLU A 25 25.90 -7.42 -40.41
C GLU A 25 24.81 -8.49 -40.53
N TRP A 26 25.11 -9.73 -40.11
CA TRP A 26 24.14 -10.82 -40.10
C TRP A 26 22.95 -10.50 -39.18
N LEU A 27 23.21 -10.03 -37.95
CA LEU A 27 22.15 -9.70 -37.00
C LEU A 27 21.22 -8.60 -37.53
N VAL A 28 21.78 -7.58 -38.18
CA VAL A 28 20.99 -6.49 -38.76
C VAL A 28 20.19 -6.98 -39.97
N LYS A 29 20.83 -7.68 -40.92
CA LYS A 29 20.21 -8.11 -42.19
C LYS A 29 19.22 -9.25 -42.03
N GLU A 30 19.56 -10.26 -41.22
CA GLU A 30 18.79 -11.50 -41.11
C GLU A 30 17.82 -11.48 -39.92
N HIS A 31 18.20 -10.88 -38.79
CA HIS A 31 17.34 -10.89 -37.60
C HIS A 31 16.45 -9.64 -37.52
N PHE A 32 17.03 -8.45 -37.41
CA PHE A 32 16.28 -7.22 -37.16
C PHE A 32 15.42 -6.76 -38.35
N LEU A 33 15.80 -7.12 -39.58
CA LEU A 33 15.00 -6.84 -40.78
C LEU A 33 14.01 -7.95 -41.14
N SER A 34 14.04 -9.10 -40.47
CA SER A 34 13.04 -10.15 -40.71
C SER A 34 11.63 -9.67 -40.40
N GLU A 35 10.65 -10.06 -41.22
CA GLU A 35 9.25 -9.71 -40.98
C GLU A 35 8.75 -10.24 -39.63
N LYS A 36 9.14 -11.47 -39.26
CA LYS A 36 8.82 -12.05 -37.94
C LYS A 36 9.29 -11.15 -36.78
N PHE A 37 10.49 -10.58 -36.87
CA PHE A 37 11.00 -9.67 -35.84
C PHE A 37 10.26 -8.34 -35.84
N LYS A 38 10.02 -7.73 -37.01
CA LYS A 38 9.30 -6.47 -37.13
C LYS A 38 7.89 -6.58 -36.56
N GLU A 39 7.13 -7.61 -36.94
CA GLU A 39 5.80 -7.88 -36.41
C GLU A 39 5.81 -8.04 -34.89
N ARG A 40 6.76 -8.83 -34.36
CA ARG A 40 6.91 -9.01 -32.90
C ARG A 40 7.28 -7.70 -32.21
N SER A 41 8.19 -6.92 -32.78
CA SER A 41 8.61 -5.62 -32.26
C SER A 41 7.47 -4.61 -32.24
N MET A 42 6.66 -4.55 -33.31
CA MET A 42 5.46 -3.71 -33.38
C MET A 42 4.43 -4.13 -32.33
N ARG A 43 4.12 -5.42 -32.24
CA ARG A 43 3.20 -5.97 -31.23
C ARG A 43 3.69 -5.66 -29.82
N ASN A 44 4.98 -5.85 -29.55
CA ASN A 44 5.58 -5.52 -28.24
C ASN A 44 5.52 -4.02 -27.96
N SER A 45 5.71 -3.17 -28.97
CA SER A 45 5.59 -1.70 -28.84
C SER A 45 4.17 -1.29 -28.49
N VAL A 46 3.17 -1.84 -29.19
CA VAL A 46 1.74 -1.59 -28.93
C VAL A 46 1.31 -2.14 -27.57
N ASN A 47 1.83 -3.31 -27.17
CA ASN A 47 1.55 -3.85 -25.83
C ASN A 47 2.18 -2.98 -24.74
N ARG A 48 3.41 -2.47 -24.96
CA ARG A 48 4.05 -1.53 -24.03
C ARG A 48 3.33 -0.20 -23.94
N SER A 49 2.79 0.32 -25.03
CA SER A 49 2.04 1.59 -25.00
C SER A 49 0.69 1.48 -24.28
N LYS A 50 0.18 0.26 -24.06
CA LYS A 50 -1.02 0.00 -23.25
C LYS A 50 -0.70 -0.14 -21.77
N LEU A 51 0.57 -0.16 -21.37
CA LEU A 51 0.94 -0.19 -19.97
C LEU A 51 0.65 1.19 -19.36
N ILE A 52 -0.23 1.21 -18.38
CA ILE A 52 -0.61 2.41 -17.62
C ILE A 52 0.55 2.88 -16.73
N MET A 53 1.49 1.97 -16.42
CA MET A 53 2.70 2.24 -15.65
C MET A 53 3.93 2.24 -16.57
N PRO A 54 4.56 3.39 -16.81
CA PRO A 54 5.87 3.43 -17.44
C PRO A 54 6.88 2.73 -16.51
N HIS A 55 7.48 1.63 -16.96
CA HIS A 55 8.63 1.04 -16.26
C HIS A 55 9.85 1.95 -16.42
N ARG A 56 9.89 3.04 -15.64
CA ARG A 56 11.07 3.89 -15.50
C ARG A 56 11.73 3.59 -14.17
N THR A 57 12.28 2.40 -14.07
CA THR A 57 13.26 2.12 -13.02
C THR A 57 14.49 1.57 -13.73
N GLY A 58 15.67 1.96 -13.25
CA GLY A 58 16.95 1.44 -13.73
C GLY A 58 17.07 -0.07 -13.52
N SER A 59 18.29 -0.57 -13.32
CA SER A 59 18.55 -2.01 -13.29
C SER A 59 17.85 -2.80 -12.17
N LYS A 60 17.23 -2.13 -11.18
CA LYS A 60 16.58 -2.76 -10.02
C LYS A 60 15.06 -2.96 -10.23
N PRO A 61 14.52 -4.16 -9.99
CA PRO A 61 13.09 -4.42 -10.06
C PRO A 61 12.34 -3.86 -8.84
N ILE A 62 11.07 -3.45 -9.03
CA ILE A 62 10.16 -2.96 -7.98
C ILE A 62 10.14 -3.87 -6.74
N ARG A 63 10.16 -5.20 -6.96
CA ARG A 63 10.17 -6.20 -5.88
C ARG A 63 11.39 -6.04 -4.96
N GLU A 64 12.57 -5.85 -5.53
CA GLU A 64 13.81 -5.67 -4.77
C GLU A 64 13.78 -4.38 -3.96
N ILE A 65 13.28 -3.29 -4.55
CA ILE A 65 13.05 -2.02 -3.84
C ILE A 65 12.12 -2.23 -2.65
N ILE A 66 11.00 -2.93 -2.83
CA ILE A 66 10.07 -3.26 -1.74
C ILE A 66 10.76 -4.09 -0.65
N TYR A 67 11.57 -5.10 -0.98
CA TYR A 67 12.30 -5.87 0.03
C TYR A 67 13.31 -5.04 0.80
N GLU A 68 14.08 -4.20 0.12
CA GLU A 68 15.03 -3.29 0.77
C GLU A 68 14.31 -2.32 1.71
N LEU A 69 13.17 -1.75 1.28
CA LEU A 69 12.36 -0.86 2.10
C LEU A 69 11.76 -1.58 3.31
N VAL A 70 11.15 -2.75 3.11
CA VAL A 70 10.58 -3.56 4.21
C VAL A 70 11.70 -3.95 5.19
N SER A 71 12.87 -4.37 4.69
CA SER A 71 14.00 -4.75 5.53
C SER A 71 14.54 -3.57 6.35
N LYS A 72 14.73 -2.39 5.72
CA LYS A 72 15.12 -1.15 6.42
C LYS A 72 14.06 -0.73 7.44
N LEU A 73 12.78 -0.80 7.09
CA LEU A 73 11.68 -0.34 7.94
C LEU A 73 11.43 -1.28 9.13
N CYS A 74 11.52 -2.61 8.91
CA CYS A 74 11.43 -3.61 9.98
C CYS A 74 12.60 -3.55 10.97
N TYR A 75 13.74 -2.99 10.56
CA TYR A 75 14.89 -2.80 11.44
C TYR A 75 14.65 -1.70 12.48
N TYR A 76 13.84 -0.69 12.16
CA TYR A 76 13.62 0.47 13.04
C TYR A 76 12.24 0.50 13.73
N ILE A 77 11.24 -0.24 13.22
CA ILE A 77 9.87 -0.23 13.74
C ILE A 77 9.28 -1.65 13.63
N GLU A 78 8.47 -2.09 14.61
CA GLU A 78 7.64 -3.29 14.52
C GLU A 78 6.60 -3.12 13.37
N LYS A 79 7.06 -3.38 12.15
CA LYS A 79 6.31 -3.43 10.87
C LYS A 79 5.23 -2.35 10.66
N PRO A 80 5.60 -1.12 10.28
CA PRO A 80 4.63 -0.20 9.71
C PRO A 80 4.08 -0.77 8.39
N PRO A 81 2.80 -0.50 8.06
CA PRO A 81 2.28 -0.82 6.75
C PRO A 81 3.06 -0.04 5.69
N LEU A 82 3.68 -0.77 4.76
CA LEU A 82 4.38 -0.17 3.63
C LEU A 82 3.35 0.57 2.77
N TYR A 83 3.55 1.88 2.60
CA TYR A 83 2.53 2.73 2.03
C TYR A 83 2.73 2.97 0.53
N MET A 84 1.65 2.98 -0.26
CA MET A 84 1.73 3.12 -1.72
C MET A 84 2.49 4.37 -2.17
N ALA A 85 2.33 5.51 -1.48
CA ALA A 85 3.08 6.72 -1.79
C ALA A 85 4.60 6.51 -1.70
N THR A 86 5.06 5.82 -0.65
CA THR A 86 6.49 5.52 -0.44
C THR A 86 7.03 4.63 -1.56
N ILE A 87 6.30 3.56 -1.91
CA ILE A 87 6.72 2.65 -3.00
C ILE A 87 6.76 3.42 -4.32
N PHE A 88 5.75 4.24 -4.60
CA PHE A 88 5.68 5.02 -5.84
C PHE A 88 6.87 5.97 -5.96
N PHE A 89 7.16 6.73 -4.90
CA PHE A 89 8.32 7.63 -4.86
C PHE A 89 9.63 6.88 -5.10
N GLU A 90 9.88 5.80 -4.36
CA GLU A 90 11.15 5.05 -4.44
C GLU A 90 11.36 4.36 -5.79
N THR A 91 10.28 3.98 -6.46
CA THR A 91 10.35 3.32 -7.77
C THR A 91 10.48 4.28 -8.95
N HIS A 92 10.11 5.56 -8.76
CA HIS A 92 10.11 6.57 -9.83
C HIS A 92 11.08 7.74 -9.59
N LYS A 93 11.75 7.80 -8.43
CA LYS A 93 12.76 8.82 -8.15
C LYS A 93 14.02 8.61 -8.99
N LYS A 94 14.62 9.71 -9.40
CA LYS A 94 15.96 9.79 -10.00
C LYS A 94 16.75 10.81 -9.20
N ASP A 95 17.92 10.40 -8.68
CA ASP A 95 18.76 11.24 -7.81
C ASP A 95 17.96 11.84 -6.63
N ASP A 96 17.14 10.98 -6.00
CA ASP A 96 16.20 11.32 -4.91
C ASP A 96 15.11 12.34 -5.23
N LYS A 97 14.83 12.60 -6.51
CA LYS A 97 13.79 13.54 -6.96
C LYS A 97 12.89 12.96 -8.04
N LEU A 98 11.63 13.39 -8.06
CA LEU A 98 10.70 13.11 -9.17
C LEU A 98 10.87 14.21 -10.22
N LEU A 99 11.47 13.88 -11.36
CA LEU A 99 11.83 14.86 -12.40
C LEU A 99 10.75 15.01 -13.48
N GLU A 100 9.83 14.06 -13.57
CA GLU A 100 8.80 14.02 -14.61
C GLU A 100 7.49 14.60 -14.10
N PRO A 101 6.90 15.60 -14.77
CA PRO A 101 5.65 16.23 -14.33
C PRO A 101 4.51 15.24 -14.13
N GLU A 102 4.32 14.31 -15.07
CA GLU A 102 3.29 13.26 -14.99
C GLU A 102 3.46 12.37 -13.75
N THR A 103 4.72 12.06 -13.40
CA THR A 103 5.04 11.24 -12.21
C THR A 103 4.80 12.02 -10.93
N TYR A 104 5.16 13.31 -10.91
CA TYR A 104 4.93 14.18 -9.77
C TYR A 104 3.44 14.39 -9.51
N GLU A 105 2.66 14.68 -10.56
CA GLU A 105 1.20 14.81 -10.47
C GLU A 105 0.57 13.53 -9.92
N LYS A 106 1.01 12.37 -10.41
CA LYS A 106 0.49 11.09 -9.92
C LYS A 106 0.86 10.83 -8.47
N TYR A 107 2.08 11.18 -8.07
CA TYR A 107 2.50 11.09 -6.68
C TYR A 107 1.68 12.01 -5.76
N ALA A 108 1.42 13.25 -6.19
CA ALA A 108 0.60 14.21 -5.45
C ALA A 108 -0.85 13.70 -5.28
N GLU A 109 -1.45 13.17 -6.34
CA GLU A 109 -2.78 12.54 -6.29
C GLU A 109 -2.84 11.39 -5.27
N ILE A 110 -1.81 10.54 -5.26
CA ILE A 110 -1.67 9.46 -4.28
C ILE A 110 -1.58 10.04 -2.87
N GLN A 111 -0.72 11.04 -2.63
CA GLN A 111 -0.58 11.66 -1.30
C GLN A 111 -1.85 12.34 -0.81
N GLU A 112 -2.57 13.04 -1.69
CA GLU A 112 -3.81 13.74 -1.34
C GLU A 112 -4.90 12.76 -0.93
N LEU A 113 -5.14 11.71 -1.73
CA LEU A 113 -6.15 10.68 -1.46
C LEU A 113 -5.95 10.01 -0.08
N ILE A 114 -4.68 9.82 0.25
CA ILE A 114 -4.18 9.22 1.48
C ILE A 114 -4.43 10.12 2.69
N GLN A 115 -4.24 11.42 2.52
CA GLN A 115 -4.45 12.41 3.57
C GLN A 115 -5.96 12.61 3.80
N SER A 116 -6.76 12.57 2.73
CA SER A 116 -8.22 12.69 2.83
C SER A 116 -8.88 11.45 3.42
N GLU A 117 -8.42 10.25 3.05
CA GLU A 117 -9.02 8.97 3.44
C GLU A 117 -7.94 8.00 4.01
N PRO A 118 -7.42 8.25 5.22
CA PRO A 118 -6.30 7.47 5.78
C PRO A 118 -6.64 6.01 6.10
N SER A 119 -7.94 5.66 6.14
CA SER A 119 -8.42 4.28 6.33
C SER A 119 -8.37 3.43 5.06
N LEU A 120 -8.06 4.01 3.90
CA LEU A 120 -7.98 3.26 2.66
C LEU A 120 -6.86 2.23 2.70
N THR A 121 -7.18 1.03 2.22
CA THR A 121 -6.15 0.02 1.97
C THR A 121 -5.31 0.41 0.76
N ASN A 122 -4.07 -0.08 0.73
CA ASN A 122 -3.18 0.17 -0.40
C ASN A 122 -3.76 -0.22 -1.76
N ILE A 123 -4.56 -1.30 -1.84
CA ILE A 123 -5.20 -1.73 -3.08
C ILE A 123 -6.27 -0.73 -3.54
N GLU A 124 -7.03 -0.15 -2.60
CA GLU A 124 -8.06 0.85 -2.92
C GLU A 124 -7.44 2.17 -3.39
N VAL A 125 -6.34 2.59 -2.78
CA VAL A 125 -5.53 3.74 -3.25
C VAL A 125 -5.07 3.50 -4.68
N VAL A 126 -4.51 2.32 -4.97
CA VAL A 126 -4.08 1.97 -6.33
C VAL A 126 -5.26 1.98 -7.31
N GLU A 127 -6.43 1.47 -6.92
CA GLU A 127 -7.59 1.42 -7.81
C GLU A 127 -8.19 2.80 -8.10
N ARG A 128 -8.19 3.71 -7.12
CA ARG A 128 -8.63 5.09 -7.29
C ARG A 128 -7.70 5.86 -8.21
N CYS A 129 -6.38 5.73 -8.02
CA CYS A 129 -5.41 6.48 -8.82
C CYS A 129 -5.19 5.85 -10.20
N PHE A 130 -5.03 4.54 -10.31
CA PHE A 130 -4.62 3.87 -11.55
C PHE A 130 -5.75 3.13 -12.27
N GLY A 131 -6.96 3.21 -11.73
CA GLY A 131 -8.15 2.51 -12.23
C GLY A 131 -8.24 1.07 -11.72
N PRO A 132 -9.37 0.39 -12.02
CA PRO A 132 -9.64 -0.97 -11.55
C PRO A 132 -8.52 -1.95 -11.90
N GLN A 133 -8.03 -2.69 -10.90
CA GLN A 133 -6.94 -3.63 -11.09
C GLN A 133 -7.51 -4.99 -11.54
N CYS A 134 -7.51 -5.22 -12.85
CA CYS A 134 -8.00 -6.44 -13.47
C CYS A 134 -6.84 -7.24 -14.07
N LYS A 135 -6.76 -8.54 -13.73
CA LYS A 135 -5.84 -9.57 -14.26
C LYS A 135 -4.48 -9.62 -13.59
N SER A 136 -4.16 -10.82 -13.10
CA SER A 136 -2.87 -11.36 -12.64
C SER A 136 -2.01 -10.54 -11.67
N ASN A 137 -1.79 -9.24 -11.86
CA ASN A 137 -0.84 -8.45 -11.09
C ASN A 137 -1.44 -7.11 -10.68
N VAL A 138 -1.19 -6.70 -9.44
CA VAL A 138 -1.55 -5.37 -8.94
C VAL A 138 -0.40 -4.39 -9.16
N VAL A 139 -0.73 -3.22 -9.70
CA VAL A 139 0.21 -2.12 -9.88
C VAL A 139 0.88 -1.76 -8.55
N GLY A 140 2.22 -1.60 -8.58
CA GLY A 140 3.00 -1.16 -7.43
C GLY A 140 3.46 -2.25 -6.46
N PHE A 141 2.89 -3.47 -6.50
CA PHE A 141 3.23 -4.52 -5.53
C PHE A 141 4.36 -5.47 -5.96
N GLY A 142 4.70 -5.49 -7.25
CA GLY A 142 5.73 -6.39 -7.78
C GLY A 142 5.41 -7.88 -7.57
N GLY A 143 6.34 -8.77 -7.93
CA GLY A 143 6.29 -10.19 -7.56
C GLY A 143 5.13 -11.04 -8.09
N GLY A 144 4.25 -10.49 -8.93
CA GLY A 144 3.09 -11.21 -9.46
C GLY A 144 1.90 -11.30 -8.51
N ILE A 145 1.84 -10.47 -7.46
CA ILE A 145 0.72 -10.45 -6.52
C ILE A 145 -0.56 -10.06 -7.25
N THR A 146 -1.57 -10.92 -7.15
CA THR A 146 -2.86 -10.75 -7.81
C THR A 146 -3.82 -9.89 -6.98
N ALA A 147 -4.74 -9.19 -7.65
CA ALA A 147 -5.80 -8.46 -6.96
C ALA A 147 -6.67 -9.38 -6.08
N LYS A 148 -6.80 -10.65 -6.46
CA LYS A 148 -7.55 -11.65 -5.70
C LYS A 148 -6.87 -11.98 -4.37
N GLU A 149 -5.53 -12.09 -4.36
CA GLU A 149 -4.76 -12.33 -3.13
C GLU A 149 -4.84 -11.15 -2.17
N LEU A 150 -4.81 -9.91 -2.67
CA LEU A 150 -4.92 -8.71 -1.82
C LEU A 150 -6.35 -8.45 -1.32
N LYS A 151 -7.36 -8.76 -2.12
CA LYS A 151 -8.76 -8.51 -1.75
C LYS A 151 -9.36 -9.60 -0.87
N GLY A 152 -8.70 -10.76 -0.78
CA GLY A 152 -9.22 -11.96 -0.14
C GLY A 152 -10.40 -12.55 -0.93
N GLY A 153 -10.67 -13.85 -0.75
CA GLY A 153 -11.88 -14.45 -1.32
C GLY A 153 -13.13 -13.79 -0.74
N ASN A 154 -14.09 -13.43 -1.60
CA ASN A 154 -15.31 -12.66 -1.27
C ASN A 154 -16.06 -13.21 -0.06
N SER A 155 -16.04 -14.54 0.14
CA SER A 155 -16.69 -15.22 1.26
C SER A 155 -16.10 -14.83 2.63
N SER A 156 -14.77 -14.67 2.74
CA SER A 156 -14.12 -14.32 4.01
C SER A 156 -14.32 -12.85 4.40
N LYS A 157 -14.41 -11.94 3.41
CA LYS A 157 -14.53 -10.51 3.66
C LYS A 157 -15.88 -10.15 4.29
N VAL A 158 -16.96 -10.78 3.83
CA VAL A 158 -18.32 -10.54 4.37
C VAL A 158 -18.42 -11.06 5.80
N ALA A 159 -17.97 -12.29 6.05
CA ALA A 159 -17.99 -12.88 7.39
C ALA A 159 -17.20 -12.04 8.41
N LEU A 160 -16.01 -11.55 8.02
CA LEU A 160 -15.20 -10.68 8.88
C LEU A 160 -15.85 -9.32 9.13
N LEU A 161 -16.56 -8.76 8.15
CA LEU A 161 -17.29 -7.50 8.30
C LEU A 161 -18.47 -7.66 9.26
N ASP A 162 -19.20 -8.76 9.17
CA ASP A 162 -20.30 -9.09 10.07
C ASP A 162 -19.80 -9.28 11.50
N GLU A 163 -18.70 -10.03 11.67
CA GLU A 163 -18.03 -10.20 12.96
C GLU A 163 -17.57 -8.86 13.54
N LEU A 164 -16.90 -8.02 12.75
CA LEU A 164 -16.43 -6.70 13.18
C LEU A 164 -17.58 -5.76 13.58
N ASN A 165 -18.71 -5.80 12.86
CA ASN A 165 -19.90 -5.04 13.22
C ASN A 165 -20.56 -5.58 14.49
N ALA A 166 -20.58 -6.89 14.70
CA ALA A 166 -21.06 -7.52 15.94
C ALA A 166 -20.19 -7.09 17.13
N THR A 167 -18.86 -7.17 17.02
CA THR A 167 -17.92 -6.73 18.05
C THR A 167 -18.06 -5.24 18.36
N ARG A 168 -18.31 -4.39 17.35
CA ARG A 168 -18.58 -2.95 17.58
C ARG A 168 -19.86 -2.71 18.37
N LYS A 169 -20.94 -3.43 18.06
CA LYS A 169 -22.20 -3.34 18.82
C LYS A 169 -22.03 -3.81 20.26
N GLU A 170 -21.29 -4.91 20.46
CA GLU A 170 -20.98 -5.42 21.79
C GLU A 170 -20.18 -4.39 22.61
N ASN A 171 -19.12 -3.81 22.03
CA ASN A 171 -18.33 -2.78 22.69
C ASN A 171 -19.15 -1.53 23.07
N LEU A 172 -20.08 -1.10 22.21
CA LEU A 172 -21.01 0.00 22.54
C LEU A 172 -21.92 -0.36 23.72
N SER A 173 -22.46 -1.58 23.72
CA SER A 173 -23.28 -2.09 24.82
C SER A 173 -22.51 -2.16 26.14
N LEU A 174 -21.27 -2.67 26.10
CA LEU A 174 -20.38 -2.72 27.26
C LEU A 174 -20.05 -1.33 27.78
N LYS A 175 -19.81 -0.37 26.90
CA LYS A 175 -19.56 1.03 27.28
C LYS A 175 -20.76 1.65 28.01
N ILE A 176 -21.97 1.46 27.49
CA ILE A 176 -23.20 1.92 28.17
C ILE A 176 -23.35 1.26 29.55
N ARG A 177 -23.04 -0.04 29.67
CA ARG A 177 -23.10 -0.74 30.96
C ARG A 177 -22.07 -0.21 31.95
N LEU A 178 -20.86 0.12 31.51
CA LEU A 178 -19.84 0.74 32.35
C LEU A 178 -20.27 2.12 32.83
N ASP A 179 -20.78 2.97 31.95
CA ASP A 179 -21.27 4.31 32.32
C ASP A 179 -22.39 4.22 33.38
N ASN A 180 -23.28 3.23 33.26
CA ASN A 180 -24.32 2.98 34.26
C ASN A 180 -23.75 2.52 35.60
N LEU A 181 -22.75 1.63 35.60
CA LEU A 181 -22.09 1.17 36.83
C LEU A 181 -21.31 2.29 37.51
N GLU A 182 -20.63 3.15 36.76
CA GLU A 182 -19.94 4.32 37.31
C GLU A 182 -20.94 5.26 38.00
N ASN A 183 -22.10 5.48 37.40
CA ASN A 183 -23.16 6.29 37.99
C ASN A 183 -23.73 5.67 39.28
N THR A 184 -23.97 4.35 39.33
CA THR A 184 -24.47 3.70 40.55
C THR A 184 -23.44 3.70 41.67
N VAL A 185 -22.17 3.47 41.36
CA VAL A 185 -21.07 3.57 42.32
C VAL A 185 -20.96 4.99 42.86
N ALA A 186 -21.06 6.01 42.00
CA ALA A 186 -21.04 7.42 42.41
C ALA A 186 -22.24 7.76 43.33
N GLN A 187 -23.43 7.22 43.08
CA GLN A 187 -24.59 7.40 43.95
C GLN A 187 -24.41 6.72 45.31
N LEU A 188 -23.93 5.48 45.33
CA LEU A 188 -23.63 4.76 46.58
C LEU A 188 -22.56 5.49 47.40
N ALA A 189 -21.49 5.98 46.77
CA ALA A 189 -20.47 6.77 47.46
C ALA A 189 -21.07 8.01 48.16
N ARG A 190 -22.05 8.68 47.53
CA ARG A 190 -22.78 9.81 48.14
C ARG A 190 -23.66 9.38 49.30
N THR A 191 -24.39 8.27 49.20
CA THR A 191 -25.26 7.80 50.30
C THR A 191 -24.46 7.35 51.51
N TYR A 192 -23.35 6.65 51.30
CA TYR A 192 -22.45 6.23 52.38
C TYR A 192 -21.72 7.41 53.03
N SER A 193 -21.38 8.45 52.28
CA SER A 193 -20.77 9.68 52.84
C SER A 193 -21.77 10.57 53.59
N GLY A 194 -23.07 10.34 53.42
CA GLY A 194 -24.15 11.12 54.04
C GLY A 194 -24.78 10.49 55.30
N GLN A 195 -24.35 9.30 55.72
CA GLN A 195 -24.84 8.67 56.96
C GLN A 195 -24.15 9.28 58.20
N PRO A 196 -24.88 9.89 59.15
CA PRO A 196 -24.29 10.28 60.42
C PRO A 196 -23.98 9.04 61.27
N SER A 197 -22.76 8.97 61.82
CA SER A 197 -22.34 7.92 62.74
C SER A 197 -23.25 7.90 63.97
N SER A 198 -24.11 6.89 64.07
CA SER A 198 -24.87 6.65 65.29
C SER A 198 -24.02 5.76 66.20
N THR A 199 -23.23 6.39 67.06
CA THR A 199 -22.59 5.72 68.20
C THR A 199 -23.65 5.59 69.30
N PRO A 200 -23.98 4.38 69.81
CA PRO A 200 -24.89 4.27 70.94
C PRO A 200 -24.16 4.65 72.22
N SER A 201 -24.54 5.78 72.81
CA SER A 201 -24.09 6.18 74.15
C SER A 201 -24.75 5.28 75.19
N SER A 202 -23.95 4.48 75.87
CA SER A 202 -24.36 3.72 77.06
C SER A 202 -24.51 4.71 78.23
N THR A 203 -25.68 4.68 78.87
CA THR A 203 -25.95 5.42 80.10
C THR A 203 -25.76 4.45 81.28
N GLU A 204 -24.76 4.69 82.12
CA GLU A 204 -24.66 4.07 83.45
C GLU A 204 -25.56 4.84 84.44
N PRO A 205 -26.21 4.15 85.41
CA PRO A 205 -26.96 4.81 86.47
C PRO A 205 -26.07 5.06 87.70
N ASP A 206 -25.89 6.33 88.05
CA ASP A 206 -25.30 6.75 89.32
C ASP A 206 -26.21 6.35 90.50
N THR A 207 -25.68 5.54 91.41
CA THR A 207 -26.28 5.23 92.70
C THR A 207 -25.64 6.15 93.75
N CYS A 208 -26.44 7.02 94.36
CA CYS A 208 -26.03 7.93 95.42
C CYS A 208 -26.27 7.29 96.80
N ILE A 209 -25.21 7.16 97.61
CA ILE A 209 -25.23 7.17 99.08
C ILE A 209 -24.23 8.24 99.52
#